data_AF-A0AAN7CAU9-F1
#
_entry.id   AF-A0AAN7CAU9-F1
#
_cell.length_a   1.000
_cell.length_b   1.000
_cell.length_c   1.000
_cell.angle_alpha   90.00
_cell.angle_beta   90.00
_cell.angle_gamma   90.00
#
_symmetry.space_group_name_H-M   'P 1'
#
loop_
_entity.id
_entity.type
_entity.pdbx_description
1 polymer ?
#
loop_
_entity_poly.entity_id
_entity_poly.type
_entity_poly.pdbx_seq_one_letter_code
_entity_poly.pdbx_strand_id
1 'polypeptide(L)'
;MSAPQSLVDTLTASGGAEPAGFLNDIVEQLWPNICVYTGNMVKETVEPILRSTLPSPLSNLKFVKIDLGHVPIRFSNVDVHKTTTQGIKLDMDLNWDGVCDIELDGNMVPKVGIEKVRMKGRISVLLCPLINVVPLIGAAQVAFINPPRLELDFTDAANVLDFALLSGTIRSTILGIIESMAVLPNRFLVKMDNNNDYFKTYQPHHGILRLTVGRATNISAPDKKKGGIRGGMSRLMAKVKLEDTPDCYVKVKVGAEEEWKTSVVDNNHNPEWNETHDFLITDFEQQIFTAVRDDDTASDDDIGHGSTAVKDILLKGGSHELALSHEGKPTGARLTVHAQFYNLVSDANVLSTAASQGQGHGLICGLATVLIASALGLQGDRDELQPSVKVAFGDKSFQTAVKTYTPGTDIFNPSFDQAFRIPLTADMLANPSNFKISLVNKAQEVGSVEVDFRDVVGAAGMCVADSFDVGGGATVRASIFVRGMQLAE
;
A
#
# COMPACT_ATOMS: atom_id res chain seq x y z
N MET A 1 -9.55 11.27 -31.23
CA MET A 1 -9.63 11.97 -29.93
C MET A 1 -10.97 11.62 -29.35
N SER A 2 -11.00 10.72 -28.36
CA SER A 2 -12.20 10.49 -27.53
C SER A 2 -12.45 11.74 -26.68
N ALA A 3 -13.70 12.10 -26.44
CA ALA A 3 -14.05 13.17 -25.51
C ALA A 3 -13.41 12.91 -24.13
N PRO A 4 -13.03 13.94 -23.35
CA PRO A 4 -12.60 13.72 -21.98
C PRO A 4 -13.75 13.03 -21.22
N GLN A 5 -13.50 11.83 -20.70
CA GLN A 5 -14.46 11.13 -19.84
C GLN A 5 -14.62 11.94 -18.55
N SER A 6 -15.86 12.16 -18.12
CA SER A 6 -16.12 12.74 -16.81
C SER A 6 -15.63 11.80 -15.70
N LEU A 7 -15.45 12.32 -14.48
CA LEU A 7 -15.13 11.47 -13.33
C LEU A 7 -16.22 10.39 -13.14
N VAL A 8 -17.49 10.76 -13.29
CA VAL A 8 -18.62 9.82 -13.17
C VAL A 8 -18.56 8.71 -14.22
N ASP A 9 -18.24 9.02 -15.47
CA ASP A 9 -18.07 8.00 -16.53
C ASP A 9 -16.93 7.04 -16.18
N THR A 10 -15.85 7.55 -15.61
CA THR A 10 -14.71 6.73 -15.16
C THR A 10 -15.09 5.82 -14.00
N LEU A 11 -15.84 6.34 -13.02
CA LEU A 11 -16.27 5.59 -11.84
C LEU A 11 -17.32 4.51 -12.17
N THR A 12 -18.11 4.71 -13.21
CA THR A 12 -19.20 3.80 -13.61
C THR A 12 -18.83 2.85 -14.75
N ALA A 13 -17.63 2.97 -15.30
CA ALA A 13 -17.12 2.07 -16.33
C ALA A 13 -16.81 0.68 -15.75
N SER A 14 -17.77 -0.25 -15.82
CA SER A 14 -17.54 -1.69 -15.63
C SER A 14 -18.06 -2.45 -16.85
N GLY A 15 -17.29 -3.45 -17.29
CA GLY A 15 -17.68 -4.35 -18.39
C GLY A 15 -18.71 -5.40 -17.99
N GLY A 16 -19.03 -5.50 -16.69
CA GLY A 16 -19.81 -6.58 -16.11
C GLY A 16 -18.93 -7.71 -15.57
N ALA A 17 -19.44 -8.45 -14.59
CA ALA A 17 -18.71 -9.53 -13.95
C ALA A 17 -18.93 -10.87 -14.69
N GLU A 18 -17.83 -11.53 -15.05
CA GLU A 18 -17.80 -12.84 -15.69
C GLU A 18 -17.44 -13.96 -14.70
N PRO A 19 -17.94 -15.20 -14.91
CA PRO A 19 -17.48 -16.37 -14.16
C PRO A 19 -16.03 -16.74 -14.48
N ALA A 20 -15.27 -17.21 -13.49
CA ALA A 20 -13.85 -17.57 -13.65
C ALA A 20 -13.58 -19.08 -13.84
N GLY A 21 -14.56 -19.85 -14.34
CA GLY A 21 -14.48 -21.32 -14.38
C GLY A 21 -13.21 -21.85 -15.07
N PHE A 22 -12.93 -21.36 -16.29
CA PHE A 22 -11.72 -21.72 -17.03
C PHE A 22 -10.42 -21.40 -16.28
N LEU A 23 -10.34 -20.24 -15.64
CA LEU A 23 -9.17 -19.85 -14.86
C LEU A 23 -8.99 -20.78 -13.65
N ASN A 24 -10.08 -21.14 -12.99
CA ASN A 24 -10.09 -22.07 -11.87
C ASN A 24 -9.59 -23.47 -12.26
N ASP A 25 -9.94 -23.96 -13.46
CA ASP A 25 -9.44 -25.24 -13.98
C ASP A 25 -7.93 -25.22 -14.24
N ILE A 26 -7.42 -24.10 -14.79
CA ILE A 26 -5.97 -23.90 -14.98
C ILE A 26 -5.24 -23.87 -13.63
N VAL A 27 -5.76 -23.11 -12.66
CA VAL A 27 -5.15 -22.97 -11.34
C VAL A 27 -5.11 -24.32 -10.62
N GLU A 28 -6.17 -25.12 -10.73
CA GLU A 28 -6.22 -26.47 -10.18
C GLU A 28 -5.14 -27.38 -10.77
N GLN A 29 -4.95 -27.33 -12.09
CA GLN A 29 -3.89 -28.09 -12.76
C GLN A 29 -2.48 -27.59 -12.39
N LEU A 30 -2.31 -26.28 -12.17
CA LEU A 30 -1.03 -25.66 -11.82
C LEU A 30 -0.73 -25.73 -10.31
N TRP A 31 -1.71 -26.07 -9.48
CA TRP A 31 -1.63 -25.94 -8.02
C TRP A 31 -0.37 -26.56 -7.41
N PRO A 32 0.04 -27.80 -7.76
CA PRO A 32 1.28 -28.37 -7.21
C PRO A 32 2.53 -27.51 -7.49
N ASN A 33 2.61 -26.89 -8.67
CA ASN A 33 3.71 -26.00 -9.04
C ASN A 33 3.63 -24.67 -8.29
N ILE A 34 2.41 -24.13 -8.12
CA ILE A 34 2.16 -22.92 -7.32
C ILE A 34 2.59 -23.14 -5.87
N CYS A 35 2.30 -24.32 -5.29
CA CYS A 35 2.73 -24.68 -3.93
C CYS A 35 4.25 -24.66 -3.79
N VAL A 36 4.98 -25.30 -4.73
CA VAL A 36 6.46 -25.32 -4.71
C VAL A 36 7.03 -23.91 -4.84
N TYR A 37 6.56 -23.14 -5.83
CA TYR A 37 7.00 -21.76 -6.03
C TYR A 37 6.75 -20.90 -4.79
N THR A 38 5.54 -20.96 -4.24
CA THR A 38 5.15 -20.14 -3.07
C THR A 38 5.93 -20.56 -1.83
N GLY A 39 6.20 -21.86 -1.64
CA GLY A 39 7.05 -22.35 -0.55
C GLY A 39 8.46 -21.76 -0.60
N ASN A 40 9.08 -21.73 -1.78
CA ASN A 40 10.40 -21.11 -1.98
C ASN A 40 10.33 -19.59 -1.75
N MET A 41 9.32 -18.91 -2.31
CA MET A 41 9.13 -17.47 -2.12
C MET A 41 8.96 -17.10 -0.64
N VAL A 42 8.19 -17.87 0.13
CA VAL A 42 8.04 -17.66 1.58
C VAL A 42 9.38 -17.79 2.29
N LYS A 43 10.21 -18.76 1.91
CA LYS A 43 11.54 -18.95 2.50
C LYS A 43 12.52 -17.83 2.17
N GLU A 44 12.58 -17.44 0.90
CA GLU A 44 13.61 -16.52 0.41
C GLU A 44 13.25 -15.07 0.63
N THR A 45 11.95 -14.74 0.65
CA THR A 45 11.45 -13.36 0.70
C THR A 45 10.69 -13.05 1.99
N VAL A 46 9.73 -13.89 2.39
CA VAL A 46 8.86 -13.59 3.54
C VAL A 46 9.56 -13.84 4.87
N GLU A 47 10.31 -14.94 5.01
CA GLU A 47 10.97 -15.30 6.28
C GLU A 47 11.96 -14.24 6.78
N PRO A 48 12.84 -13.64 5.94
CA PRO A 48 13.70 -12.54 6.38
C PRO A 48 12.91 -11.32 6.87
N ILE A 49 11.83 -10.95 6.17
CA ILE A 49 10.99 -9.80 6.56
C ILE A 49 10.30 -10.11 7.89
N LEU A 50 9.71 -11.30 8.01
CA LEU A 50 9.04 -11.78 9.22
C LEU A 50 9.95 -11.65 10.45
N ARG A 51 11.21 -12.11 10.36
CA ARG A 51 12.19 -12.00 11.45
C ARG A 51 12.53 -10.56 11.82
N SER A 52 12.60 -9.67 10.83
CA SER A 52 12.91 -8.26 11.04
C SER A 52 11.74 -7.46 11.64
N THR A 53 10.50 -7.91 11.42
CA THR A 53 9.28 -7.20 11.82
C THR A 53 8.67 -7.74 13.10
N LEU A 54 8.83 -9.04 13.40
CA LEU A 54 8.29 -9.62 14.62
C LEU A 54 9.01 -9.06 15.87
N PRO A 55 8.26 -8.64 16.91
CA PRO A 55 8.86 -8.18 18.16
C PRO A 55 9.52 -9.34 18.92
N SER A 56 10.48 -9.03 19.79
CA SER A 56 11.01 -10.02 20.74
C SER A 56 9.90 -10.52 21.67
N PRO A 57 9.81 -11.83 22.01
CA PRO A 57 10.74 -12.91 21.66
C PRO A 57 10.46 -13.62 20.30
N LEU A 58 9.51 -13.15 19.51
CA LEU A 58 9.06 -13.78 18.25
C LEU A 58 9.98 -13.56 17.06
N SER A 59 10.94 -12.62 17.14
CA SER A 59 11.88 -12.31 16.05
C SER A 59 12.74 -13.50 15.59
N ASN A 60 12.85 -14.56 16.41
CA ASN A 60 13.57 -15.79 16.08
C ASN A 60 12.71 -16.86 15.38
N LEU A 61 11.43 -16.59 15.12
CA LEU A 61 10.58 -17.53 14.40
C LEU A 61 11.09 -17.76 12.96
N LYS A 62 11.13 -19.02 12.56
CA LYS A 62 11.47 -19.47 11.22
C LYS A 62 10.45 -20.51 10.77
N PHE A 63 10.17 -20.57 9.48
CA PHE A 63 9.40 -21.68 8.96
C PHE A 63 10.25 -22.95 9.06
N VAL A 64 9.68 -24.08 9.43
CA VAL A 64 10.34 -25.39 9.34
C VAL A 64 9.64 -26.31 8.36
N LYS A 65 8.35 -26.05 8.12
CA LYS A 65 7.54 -26.70 7.10
C LYS A 65 6.62 -25.68 6.47
N ILE A 66 6.46 -25.76 5.15
CA ILE A 66 5.50 -24.95 4.39
C ILE A 66 4.81 -25.90 3.40
N ASP A 67 3.60 -26.32 3.76
CA ASP A 67 2.70 -27.05 2.87
C ASP A 67 1.39 -26.27 2.76
N LEU A 68 1.05 -25.83 1.55
CA LEU A 68 -0.17 -25.06 1.28
C LEU A 68 -1.38 -25.99 1.03
N GLY A 69 -1.17 -27.31 1.05
CA GLY A 69 -2.21 -28.30 0.89
C GLY A 69 -2.67 -28.51 -0.55
N HIS A 70 -3.76 -29.26 -0.68
CA HIS A 70 -4.33 -29.70 -1.96
C HIS A 70 -5.53 -28.85 -2.43
N VAL A 71 -5.99 -27.90 -1.62
CA VAL A 71 -7.15 -27.05 -1.95
C VAL A 71 -6.66 -25.78 -2.65
N PRO A 72 -6.91 -25.61 -3.96
CA PRO A 72 -6.43 -24.47 -4.72
C PRO A 72 -7.20 -23.18 -4.39
N ILE A 73 -6.54 -22.06 -4.66
CA ILE A 73 -7.19 -20.75 -4.73
C ILE A 73 -8.28 -20.78 -5.82
N ARG A 74 -9.41 -20.12 -5.55
CA ARG A 74 -10.50 -19.92 -6.53
C ARG A 74 -10.74 -18.45 -6.80
N PHE A 75 -11.13 -18.17 -8.03
CA PHE A 75 -11.49 -16.84 -8.53
C PHE A 75 -12.97 -16.76 -8.89
N SER A 76 -13.54 -15.56 -8.76
CA SER A 76 -14.91 -15.23 -9.21
C SER A 76 -15.02 -13.74 -9.57
N ASN A 77 -16.17 -13.35 -10.15
CA ASN A 77 -16.50 -11.94 -10.46
C ASN A 77 -15.40 -11.22 -11.27
N VAL A 78 -14.96 -11.82 -12.37
CA VAL A 78 -13.89 -11.25 -13.20
C VAL A 78 -14.43 -10.05 -13.96
N ASP A 79 -13.80 -8.90 -13.79
CA ASP A 79 -14.05 -7.69 -14.59
C ASP A 79 -12.78 -7.37 -15.39
N VAL A 80 -12.92 -7.26 -16.70
CA VAL A 80 -11.82 -7.00 -17.63
C VAL A 80 -11.99 -5.64 -18.26
N HIS A 81 -10.99 -4.78 -18.09
CA HIS A 81 -10.99 -3.46 -18.70
C HIS A 81 -9.65 -3.14 -19.34
N LYS A 82 -9.74 -2.32 -20.38
CA LYS A 82 -8.58 -1.75 -21.06
C LYS A 82 -8.09 -0.54 -20.27
N THR A 83 -6.80 -0.49 -19.96
CA THR A 83 -6.23 0.65 -19.24
C THR A 83 -5.98 1.84 -20.18
N THR A 84 -5.77 3.02 -19.60
CA THR A 84 -5.33 4.23 -20.32
C THR A 84 -4.01 4.00 -21.06
N THR A 85 -3.13 3.19 -20.49
CA THR A 85 -1.84 2.75 -21.05
C THR A 85 -1.97 1.61 -22.09
N GLN A 86 -3.18 1.30 -22.55
CA GLN A 86 -3.48 0.23 -23.51
C GLN A 86 -3.14 -1.20 -23.01
N GLY A 87 -2.97 -1.38 -21.70
CA GLY A 87 -2.83 -2.67 -21.06
C GLY A 87 -4.18 -3.37 -20.85
N ILE A 88 -4.11 -4.61 -20.37
CA ILE A 88 -5.28 -5.41 -19.99
C ILE A 88 -5.27 -5.52 -18.46
N LYS A 89 -6.30 -5.01 -17.79
CA LYS A 89 -6.46 -5.17 -16.35
C LYS A 89 -7.62 -6.12 -16.07
N LEU A 90 -7.35 -7.12 -15.24
CA LEU A 90 -8.30 -8.12 -14.80
C LEU A 90 -8.46 -7.99 -13.29
N ASP A 91 -9.62 -7.55 -12.85
CA ASP A 91 -9.98 -7.51 -11.43
C ASP A 91 -10.89 -8.67 -11.11
N MET A 92 -10.60 -9.41 -10.05
CA MET A 92 -11.35 -10.61 -9.69
C MET A 92 -11.34 -10.83 -8.18
N ASP A 93 -12.35 -11.53 -7.68
CA ASP A 93 -12.39 -11.92 -6.27
C ASP A 93 -11.57 -13.18 -6.10
N LEU A 94 -10.56 -13.12 -5.23
CA LEU A 94 -9.81 -14.26 -4.76
C LEU A 94 -10.48 -14.82 -3.50
N ASN A 95 -10.70 -16.13 -3.48
CA ASN A 95 -11.11 -16.87 -2.31
C ASN A 95 -10.26 -18.14 -2.15
N TRP A 96 -9.62 -18.27 -1.00
CA TRP A 96 -8.85 -19.45 -0.63
C TRP A 96 -9.30 -19.92 0.75
N ASP A 97 -9.64 -21.20 0.85
CA ASP A 97 -9.94 -21.91 2.09
C ASP A 97 -9.03 -23.14 2.12
N GLY A 98 -7.75 -22.88 2.36
CA GLY A 98 -6.67 -23.85 2.26
C GLY A 98 -6.58 -24.70 3.52
N VAL A 99 -6.49 -26.03 3.34
CA VAL A 99 -6.10 -26.97 4.40
C VAL A 99 -4.59 -27.14 4.30
N CYS A 100 -3.85 -26.49 5.20
CA CYS A 100 -2.41 -26.33 5.13
C CYS A 100 -1.70 -27.16 6.22
N ASP A 101 -0.38 -27.29 6.10
CA ASP A 101 0.49 -27.78 7.16
C ASP A 101 1.77 -26.93 7.16
N ILE A 102 1.66 -25.77 7.80
CA ILE A 102 2.74 -24.80 7.95
C ILE A 102 3.19 -24.81 9.40
N GLU A 103 4.49 -24.95 9.62
CA GLU A 103 5.06 -25.00 10.95
C GLU A 103 6.10 -23.89 11.12
N LEU A 104 5.98 -23.13 12.21
CA LEU A 104 6.97 -22.16 12.66
C LEU A 104 7.61 -22.65 13.95
N ASP A 105 8.92 -22.44 14.06
CA ASP A 105 9.73 -22.80 15.22
C ASP A 105 10.63 -21.64 15.61
N GLY A 106 10.95 -21.50 16.89
CA GLY A 106 11.77 -20.40 17.39
C GLY A 106 12.32 -20.68 18.79
N ASN A 107 13.49 -20.13 19.08
CA ASN A 107 14.07 -20.26 20.42
C ASN A 107 13.16 -19.57 21.44
N MET A 108 12.86 -20.25 22.56
CA MET A 108 12.02 -19.75 23.66
C MET A 108 10.54 -19.49 23.27
N VAL A 109 10.10 -19.89 22.08
CA VAL A 109 8.72 -19.81 21.62
C VAL A 109 8.24 -21.24 21.32
N PRO A 110 7.03 -21.64 21.77
CA PRO A 110 6.48 -22.95 21.39
C PRO A 110 6.39 -23.10 19.87
N LYS A 111 6.57 -24.31 19.36
CA LYS A 111 6.31 -24.62 17.96
C LYS A 111 4.86 -24.27 17.62
N VAL A 112 4.66 -23.51 16.55
CA VAL A 112 3.34 -23.04 16.11
C VAL A 112 2.98 -23.73 14.79
N GLY A 113 1.85 -24.42 14.75
CA GLY A 113 1.28 -24.99 13.52
C GLY A 113 0.14 -24.13 12.99
N ILE A 114 0.04 -24.00 11.67
CA ILE A 114 -1.11 -23.42 10.96
C ILE A 114 -1.71 -24.52 10.08
N GLU A 115 -2.93 -24.93 10.41
CA GLU A 115 -3.63 -26.01 9.71
C GLU A 115 -4.63 -25.52 8.67
N LYS A 116 -5.08 -24.26 8.77
CA LYS A 116 -5.92 -23.64 7.73
C LYS A 116 -5.57 -22.20 7.51
N VAL A 117 -5.64 -21.79 6.25
CA VAL A 117 -5.49 -20.41 5.82
C VAL A 117 -6.72 -20.03 5.01
N ARG A 118 -7.44 -19.01 5.47
CA ARG A 118 -8.58 -18.44 4.75
C ARG A 118 -8.23 -17.03 4.29
N MET A 119 -8.17 -16.84 2.98
CA MET A 119 -7.83 -15.55 2.38
C MET A 119 -8.92 -15.12 1.40
N LYS A 120 -9.43 -13.89 1.57
CA LYS A 120 -10.42 -13.29 0.68
C LYS A 120 -10.03 -11.86 0.33
N GLY A 121 -10.10 -11.49 -0.94
CA GLY A 121 -9.83 -10.13 -1.37
C GLY A 121 -10.03 -9.92 -2.86
N ARG A 122 -10.17 -8.66 -3.27
CA ARG A 122 -10.22 -8.25 -4.68
C ARG A 122 -8.79 -8.12 -5.21
N ILE A 123 -8.38 -9.02 -6.09
CA ILE A 123 -7.07 -9.02 -6.73
C ILE A 123 -7.16 -8.40 -8.12
N SER A 124 -6.12 -7.66 -8.49
CA SER A 124 -5.93 -6.99 -9.77
C SER A 124 -4.69 -7.55 -10.45
N VAL A 125 -4.86 -8.06 -11.67
CA VAL A 125 -3.79 -8.51 -12.56
C VAL A 125 -3.73 -7.56 -13.74
N LEU A 126 -2.62 -6.84 -13.86
CA LEU A 126 -2.37 -5.93 -14.97
C LEU A 126 -1.31 -6.52 -15.91
N LEU A 127 -1.71 -6.75 -17.15
CA LEU A 127 -0.84 -7.18 -18.25
C LEU A 127 -0.47 -5.94 -19.08
N CYS A 128 0.70 -5.36 -18.79
CA CYS A 128 1.14 -4.10 -19.38
C CYS A 128 2.67 -3.96 -19.26
N PRO A 129 3.37 -3.49 -20.31
CA PRO A 129 2.87 -3.08 -21.62
C PRO A 129 2.50 -4.27 -22.51
N LEU A 130 1.60 -4.04 -23.46
CA LEU A 130 1.45 -4.94 -24.60
C LEU A 130 2.59 -4.67 -25.60
N ILE A 131 3.17 -5.74 -26.14
CA ILE A 131 4.33 -5.69 -27.04
C ILE A 131 4.06 -6.48 -28.32
N ASN A 132 4.82 -6.21 -29.38
CA ASN A 132 4.63 -6.82 -30.71
C ASN A 132 5.51 -8.05 -30.94
N VAL A 133 6.07 -8.63 -29.87
CA VAL A 133 6.89 -9.84 -29.89
C VAL A 133 6.31 -10.81 -28.88
N VAL A 134 6.22 -12.09 -29.23
CA VAL A 134 5.74 -13.15 -28.31
C VAL A 134 6.55 -13.11 -27.01
N PRO A 135 5.90 -13.09 -25.82
CA PRO A 135 4.51 -13.49 -25.55
C PRO A 135 3.43 -12.39 -25.69
N LEU A 136 3.72 -11.28 -26.36
CA LEU A 136 2.82 -10.11 -26.59
C LEU A 136 2.52 -9.27 -25.34
N ILE A 137 3.05 -9.69 -24.19
CA ILE A 137 2.93 -9.02 -22.90
C ILE A 137 4.35 -8.83 -22.37
N GLY A 138 4.73 -7.59 -22.04
CA GLY A 138 6.05 -7.28 -21.48
C GLY A 138 6.15 -7.65 -20.00
N ALA A 139 5.08 -7.41 -19.24
CA ALA A 139 5.02 -7.75 -17.82
C ALA A 139 3.59 -8.00 -17.33
N ALA A 140 3.51 -8.79 -16.25
CA ALA A 140 2.33 -8.93 -15.42
C ALA A 140 2.59 -8.26 -14.05
N GLN A 141 1.63 -7.51 -13.55
CA GLN A 141 1.67 -6.86 -12.24
C GLN A 141 0.47 -7.31 -11.43
N VAL A 142 0.71 -7.87 -10.24
CA VAL A 142 -0.34 -8.44 -9.39
C VAL A 142 -0.40 -7.68 -8.06
N ALA A 143 -1.59 -7.26 -7.65
CA ALA A 143 -1.84 -6.64 -6.36
C ALA A 143 -3.28 -6.83 -5.91
N PHE A 144 -3.53 -6.85 -4.61
CA PHE A 144 -4.85 -6.63 -4.05
C PHE A 144 -5.21 -5.14 -4.10
N ILE A 145 -6.45 -4.84 -4.44
CA ILE A 145 -6.97 -3.46 -4.44
C ILE A 145 -6.98 -2.90 -3.01
N ASN A 146 -7.37 -3.75 -2.05
CA ASN A 146 -7.41 -3.45 -0.62
C ASN A 146 -6.75 -4.59 0.16
N PRO A 147 -6.23 -4.35 1.38
CA PRO A 147 -5.71 -5.43 2.23
C PRO A 147 -6.69 -6.61 2.29
N PRO A 148 -6.27 -7.85 1.96
CA PRO A 148 -7.17 -8.99 1.97
C PRO A 148 -7.54 -9.36 3.41
N ARG A 149 -8.72 -9.97 3.60
CA ARG A 149 -9.05 -10.63 4.85
C ARG A 149 -8.23 -11.92 4.94
N LEU A 150 -7.47 -12.05 6.03
CA LEU A 150 -6.67 -13.23 6.34
C LEU A 150 -7.13 -13.81 7.68
N GLU A 151 -7.49 -15.09 7.69
CA GLU A 151 -7.74 -15.87 8.90
C GLU A 151 -6.83 -17.09 8.90
N LEU A 152 -6.29 -17.40 10.08
CA LEU A 152 -5.37 -18.50 10.30
C LEU A 152 -5.95 -19.36 11.42
N ASP A 153 -6.15 -20.64 11.15
CA ASP A 153 -6.48 -21.62 12.18
C ASP A 153 -5.19 -22.32 12.59
N PHE A 154 -4.90 -22.28 13.88
CA PHE A 154 -3.66 -22.79 14.42
C PHE A 154 -3.88 -24.13 15.14
N THR A 155 -2.95 -25.05 14.96
CA THR A 155 -2.96 -26.36 15.61
C THR A 155 -2.60 -26.22 17.09
N ASP A 156 -3.22 -27.04 17.96
CA ASP A 156 -2.91 -27.17 19.39
C ASP A 156 -2.96 -25.85 20.22
N ALA A 157 -3.66 -24.83 19.72
CA ALA A 157 -3.85 -23.53 20.36
C ALA A 157 -4.37 -23.59 21.81
N ALA A 158 -5.03 -24.70 22.18
CA ALA A 158 -5.59 -24.93 23.52
C ALA A 158 -4.53 -25.20 24.62
N ASN A 159 -3.31 -25.59 24.25
CA ASN A 159 -2.27 -25.98 25.21
C ASN A 159 -1.34 -24.83 25.65
N VAL A 160 -1.55 -23.60 25.16
CA VAL A 160 -0.66 -22.46 25.41
C VAL A 160 -1.47 -21.24 25.89
N LEU A 161 -1.28 -20.86 27.16
CA LEU A 161 -2.01 -19.76 27.82
C LEU A 161 -1.87 -18.39 27.12
N ASP A 162 -0.75 -18.15 26.44
CA ASP A 162 -0.44 -16.88 25.75
C ASP A 162 -0.73 -16.92 24.22
N PHE A 163 -1.35 -17.99 23.72
CA PHE A 163 -1.49 -18.24 22.28
C PHE A 163 -2.33 -17.21 21.52
N ALA A 164 -3.34 -16.62 22.19
CA ALA A 164 -4.21 -15.62 21.59
C ALA A 164 -3.44 -14.34 21.19
N LEU A 165 -2.48 -13.90 22.02
CA LEU A 165 -1.65 -12.73 21.72
C LEU A 165 -0.66 -13.02 20.58
N LEU A 166 -0.10 -14.23 20.57
CA LEU A 166 0.83 -14.69 19.55
C LEU A 166 0.18 -14.81 18.17
N SER A 167 -0.98 -15.47 18.10
CA SER A 167 -1.73 -15.66 16.86
C SER A 167 -2.17 -14.32 16.24
N GLY A 168 -2.60 -13.37 17.07
CA GLY A 168 -2.92 -12.01 16.62
C GLY A 168 -1.72 -11.28 16.02
N THR A 169 -0.56 -11.36 16.69
CA THR A 169 0.69 -10.73 16.23
C THR A 169 1.19 -11.36 14.92
N ILE A 170 1.28 -12.70 14.84
CA ILE A 170 1.71 -13.41 13.63
C ILE A 170 0.80 -13.06 12.45
N ARG A 171 -0.52 -13.12 12.64
CA ARG A 171 -1.48 -12.77 11.60
C ARG A 171 -1.31 -11.33 11.12
N SER A 172 -1.19 -10.38 12.05
CA SER A 172 -0.99 -8.96 11.74
C SER A 172 0.32 -8.74 10.97
N THR A 173 1.41 -9.37 11.39
CA THR A 173 2.70 -9.29 10.69
C THR A 173 2.61 -9.88 9.29
N ILE A 174 2.01 -11.05 9.10
CA ILE A 174 1.83 -11.64 7.75
C ILE A 174 0.99 -10.71 6.87
N LEU A 175 -0.09 -10.15 7.40
CA LEU A 175 -0.91 -9.20 6.64
C LEU A 175 -0.12 -7.94 6.26
N GLY A 176 0.68 -7.39 7.19
CA GLY A 176 1.57 -6.26 6.91
C GLY A 176 2.62 -6.57 5.82
N ILE A 177 3.15 -7.81 5.78
CA ILE A 177 4.04 -8.24 4.70
C ILE A 177 3.30 -8.26 3.36
N ILE A 178 2.10 -8.86 3.31
CA ILE A 178 1.25 -8.87 2.11
C ILE A 178 0.94 -7.43 1.67
N GLU A 179 0.62 -6.53 2.60
CA GLU A 179 0.38 -5.11 2.30
C GLU A 179 1.60 -4.42 1.66
N SER A 180 2.79 -4.65 2.20
CA SER A 180 4.02 -4.06 1.69
C SER A 180 4.43 -4.58 0.30
N MET A 181 4.03 -5.80 -0.06
CA MET A 181 4.44 -6.45 -1.30
C MET A 181 3.39 -6.41 -2.41
N ALA A 182 2.11 -6.48 -2.03
CA ALA A 182 1.03 -6.85 -2.95
C ALA A 182 -0.31 -6.19 -2.61
N VAL A 183 -0.35 -5.04 -1.92
CA VAL A 183 -1.55 -4.19 -1.82
C VAL A 183 -1.24 -2.85 -2.46
N LEU A 184 -2.18 -2.32 -3.25
CA LEU A 184 -1.98 -1.05 -3.94
C LEU A 184 -1.54 0.08 -3.00
N PRO A 185 -0.54 0.90 -3.40
CA PRO A 185 0.08 0.95 -4.74
C PRO A 185 1.16 -0.12 -5.01
N ASN A 186 1.54 -0.93 -4.04
CA ASN A 186 2.56 -1.97 -4.21
C ASN A 186 2.05 -3.10 -5.11
N ARG A 187 2.90 -3.52 -6.05
CA ARG A 187 2.58 -4.54 -7.05
C ARG A 187 3.72 -5.55 -7.14
N PHE A 188 3.37 -6.82 -7.14
CA PHE A 188 4.30 -7.88 -7.51
C PHE A 188 4.49 -7.88 -9.03
N LEU A 189 5.69 -7.53 -9.48
CA LEU A 189 6.03 -7.40 -10.90
C LEU A 189 6.72 -8.66 -11.43
N VAL A 190 6.13 -9.28 -12.44
CA VAL A 190 6.72 -10.40 -13.20
C VAL A 190 7.01 -9.93 -14.61
N LYS A 191 8.30 -9.86 -14.99
CA LYS A 191 8.71 -9.59 -16.37
C LYS A 191 8.48 -10.85 -17.21
N MET A 192 7.70 -10.70 -18.26
CA MET A 192 7.43 -11.75 -19.25
C MET A 192 8.40 -11.65 -20.44
N ASP A 193 8.98 -10.47 -20.65
CA ASP A 193 10.08 -10.20 -21.57
C ASP A 193 11.29 -9.65 -20.81
N ASN A 194 12.48 -10.18 -21.08
CA ASN A 194 13.73 -9.70 -20.48
C ASN A 194 14.08 -8.28 -20.92
N ASN A 195 13.57 -7.83 -22.07
CA ASN A 195 13.76 -6.46 -22.58
C ASN A 195 12.64 -5.51 -22.15
N ASN A 196 11.80 -5.90 -21.18
CA ASN A 196 10.67 -5.10 -20.74
C ASN A 196 11.12 -3.72 -20.23
N ASP A 197 10.56 -2.67 -20.84
CA ASP A 197 10.83 -1.29 -20.46
C ASP A 197 10.00 -0.88 -19.24
N TYR A 198 10.68 -0.65 -18.11
CA TYR A 198 10.03 -0.25 -16.86
C TYR A 198 9.20 1.02 -16.99
N PHE A 199 9.62 1.99 -17.81
CA PHE A 199 8.88 3.25 -17.99
C PHE A 199 7.49 3.03 -18.60
N LYS A 200 7.33 1.97 -19.42
CA LYS A 200 6.05 1.58 -20.02
C LYS A 200 5.23 0.66 -19.12
N THR A 201 5.89 0.05 -18.13
CA THR A 201 5.28 -0.85 -17.15
C THR A 201 4.68 -0.08 -15.98
N TYR A 202 5.36 0.99 -15.58
CA TYR A 202 4.96 1.86 -14.48
C TYR A 202 3.53 2.37 -14.66
N GLN A 203 2.73 2.27 -13.60
CA GLN A 203 1.40 2.87 -13.55
C GLN A 203 1.43 4.09 -12.63
N PRO A 204 1.11 5.28 -13.13
CA PRO A 204 0.93 6.45 -12.28
C PRO A 204 -0.32 6.30 -11.41
N HIS A 205 -0.34 7.00 -10.28
CA HIS A 205 -1.55 7.22 -9.50
C HIS A 205 -2.60 7.92 -10.38
N HIS A 206 -3.87 7.59 -10.18
CA HIS A 206 -4.97 8.26 -10.86
C HIS A 206 -5.09 9.73 -10.40
N GLY A 207 -4.82 9.98 -9.13
CA GLY A 207 -4.99 11.30 -8.55
C GLY A 207 -4.72 11.33 -7.05
N ILE A 208 -5.15 12.41 -6.43
CA ILE A 208 -5.01 12.67 -5.00
C ILE A 208 -6.40 12.84 -4.41
N LEU A 209 -6.67 12.09 -3.35
CA LEU A 209 -7.87 12.24 -2.54
C LEU A 209 -7.57 13.14 -1.36
N ARG A 210 -8.17 14.33 -1.34
CA ARG A 210 -8.17 15.21 -0.18
C ARG A 210 -9.34 14.82 0.72
N LEU A 211 -9.04 14.20 1.85
CA LEU A 211 -10.03 13.71 2.80
C LEU A 211 -10.04 14.60 4.05
N THR A 212 -11.23 15.08 4.42
CA THR A 212 -11.47 15.77 5.68
C THR A 212 -12.24 14.85 6.63
N VAL A 213 -11.69 14.60 7.81
CA VAL A 213 -12.41 13.98 8.93
C VAL A 213 -13.17 15.09 9.65
N GLY A 214 -14.49 15.11 9.50
CA GLY A 214 -15.34 16.16 10.04
C GLY A 214 -15.60 15.94 11.53
N ARG A 215 -16.66 15.19 11.83
CA ARG A 215 -17.13 14.96 13.20
C ARG A 215 -17.67 13.55 13.39
N ALA A 216 -17.69 13.09 14.63
CA ALA A 216 -18.45 11.91 15.02
C ALA A 216 -19.65 12.28 15.88
N THR A 217 -20.65 11.41 15.95
CA THR A 217 -21.81 11.58 16.84
C THR A 217 -22.16 10.27 17.52
N ASN A 218 -22.76 10.38 18.70
CA ASN A 218 -23.17 9.24 19.54
C ASN A 218 -22.02 8.29 19.88
N ILE A 219 -20.80 8.82 20.02
CA ILE A 219 -19.67 8.03 20.50
C ILE A 219 -19.93 7.67 21.95
N SER A 220 -19.85 6.38 22.27
CA SER A 220 -19.97 5.88 23.63
C SER A 220 -18.67 5.19 24.02
N ALA A 221 -18.25 5.33 25.27
CA ALA A 221 -17.10 4.58 25.77
C ALA A 221 -17.35 3.07 25.58
N PRO A 222 -16.30 2.29 25.23
CA PRO A 222 -16.43 0.85 25.14
C PRO A 222 -16.98 0.29 26.46
N ASP A 223 -17.90 -0.68 26.39
CA ASP A 223 -18.40 -1.38 27.58
C ASP A 223 -17.21 -2.04 28.30
N LYS A 224 -16.64 -1.37 29.31
CA LYS A 224 -15.58 -1.93 30.16
C LYS A 224 -16.09 -3.27 30.67
N LYS A 225 -15.55 -4.39 30.13
CA LYS A 225 -15.85 -5.72 30.65
C LYS A 225 -15.62 -5.65 32.15
N LYS A 226 -16.68 -5.88 32.94
CA LYS A 226 -16.70 -5.88 34.41
C LYS A 226 -15.82 -6.99 34.98
N GLY A 227 -14.51 -6.93 34.74
CA GLY A 227 -13.48 -7.86 35.18
C GLY A 227 -12.59 -7.18 36.22
N GLY A 228 -13.14 -6.90 37.40
CA GLY A 228 -12.37 -6.28 38.49
C GLY A 228 -13.17 -6.26 39.79
N ILE A 229 -12.87 -7.22 40.67
CA ILE A 229 -13.17 -7.30 42.12
C ILE A 229 -14.54 -6.71 42.54
N ARG A 230 -15.56 -7.59 42.66
CA ARG A 230 -16.80 -7.32 43.40
C ARG A 230 -16.52 -7.21 44.92
N GLY A 231 -15.83 -6.17 45.34
CA GLY A 231 -15.71 -5.77 46.74
C GLY A 231 -16.87 -4.86 47.14
N GLY A 232 -17.38 -4.99 48.37
CA GLY A 232 -18.55 -4.26 48.89
C GLY A 232 -18.50 -2.72 48.78
N MET A 233 -17.32 -2.14 48.51
CA MET A 233 -17.12 -0.70 48.29
C MET A 233 -17.53 -0.21 46.88
N SER A 234 -17.61 -1.10 45.87
CA SER A 234 -18.03 -0.75 44.50
C SER A 234 -19.52 -0.37 44.41
N ARG A 235 -20.38 -0.91 45.29
CA ARG A 235 -21.80 -0.52 45.37
C ARG A 235 -22.01 0.87 45.95
N LEU A 236 -21.08 1.38 46.76
CA LEU A 236 -21.17 2.73 47.34
C LEU A 236 -20.75 3.81 46.33
N MET A 237 -19.90 3.47 45.36
CA MET A 237 -19.46 4.37 44.27
C MET A 237 -20.36 4.33 43.02
N ALA A 238 -21.24 3.33 42.88
CA ALA A 238 -22.20 3.22 41.77
C ALA A 238 -23.28 4.33 41.73
N LYS A 239 -23.32 5.22 42.74
CA LYS A 239 -24.25 6.37 42.80
C LYS A 239 -23.69 7.66 42.20
N VAL A 240 -22.40 7.69 41.85
CA VAL A 240 -21.80 8.78 41.07
C VAL A 240 -21.55 8.20 39.68
N LYS A 241 -22.52 8.33 38.78
CA LYS A 241 -22.29 8.12 37.35
C LYS A 241 -21.37 9.24 36.88
N LEU A 242 -20.06 9.07 36.99
CA LEU A 242 -19.17 9.70 36.02
C LEU A 242 -19.45 8.96 34.72
N GLU A 243 -20.17 9.59 33.80
CA GLU A 243 -20.20 9.10 32.42
C GLU A 243 -18.79 9.27 31.88
N ASP A 244 -18.05 8.17 31.77
CA ASP A 244 -16.73 8.15 31.13
C ASP A 244 -16.95 8.66 29.69
N THR A 245 -16.46 9.87 29.42
CA THR A 245 -16.55 10.49 28.11
C THR A 245 -15.20 10.29 27.41
N PRO A 246 -15.14 9.64 26.25
CA PRO A 246 -13.87 9.23 25.65
C PRO A 246 -13.08 10.39 25.04
N ASP A 247 -11.76 10.24 25.02
CA ASP A 247 -10.79 11.14 24.39
C ASP A 247 -10.50 10.64 22.98
N CYS A 248 -11.22 11.18 22.00
CA CYS A 248 -11.38 10.54 20.70
C CYS A 248 -10.39 11.03 19.66
N TYR A 249 -9.83 10.10 18.90
CA TYR A 249 -9.15 10.39 17.63
C TYR A 249 -9.57 9.39 16.55
N VAL A 250 -9.27 9.72 15.28
CA VAL A 250 -9.54 8.86 14.13
C VAL A 250 -8.24 8.44 13.47
N LYS A 251 -8.10 7.13 13.24
CA LYS A 251 -7.11 6.55 12.32
C LYS A 251 -7.75 6.34 10.96
N VAL A 252 -7.06 6.77 9.91
CA VAL A 252 -7.50 6.62 8.52
C VAL A 252 -6.42 5.89 7.72
N LYS A 253 -6.83 4.87 6.97
CA LYS A 253 -5.96 4.10 6.08
C LYS A 253 -6.60 3.92 4.70
N VAL A 254 -5.81 4.14 3.64
CA VAL A 254 -6.20 3.94 2.24
C VAL A 254 -5.15 3.07 1.54
N GLY A 255 -5.50 1.83 1.19
CA GLY A 255 -4.53 0.89 0.61
C GLY A 255 -3.31 0.65 1.52
N ALA A 256 -2.12 0.72 0.94
CA ALA A 256 -0.83 0.62 1.64
C ALA A 256 -0.16 1.99 1.89
N GLU A 257 -0.88 3.10 1.76
CA GLU A 257 -0.40 4.42 2.20
C GLU A 257 -0.21 4.44 3.73
N GLU A 258 0.58 5.40 4.22
CA GLU A 258 0.79 5.59 5.67
C GLU A 258 -0.53 5.90 6.38
N GLU A 259 -0.71 5.31 7.58
CA GLU A 259 -1.90 5.57 8.39
C GLU A 259 -1.86 6.99 8.95
N TRP A 260 -2.92 7.75 8.72
CA TRP A 260 -3.06 9.09 9.28
C TRP A 260 -3.86 9.05 10.59
N LYS A 261 -3.34 9.67 11.66
CA LYS A 261 -4.02 9.90 12.94
C LYS A 261 -4.38 11.38 13.07
N THR A 262 -5.65 11.68 13.38
CA THR A 262 -6.10 13.04 13.74
C THR A 262 -5.59 13.45 15.12
N SER A 263 -5.75 14.72 15.48
CA SER A 263 -5.65 15.15 16.87
C SER A 263 -6.68 14.43 17.76
N VAL A 264 -6.40 14.44 19.07
CA VAL A 264 -7.29 13.91 20.10
C VAL A 264 -8.24 15.03 20.53
N VAL A 265 -9.53 14.71 20.61
CA VAL A 265 -10.57 15.60 21.13
C VAL A 265 -11.06 15.02 22.45
N ASP A 266 -10.72 15.73 23.53
CA ASP A 266 -10.94 15.24 24.88
C ASP A 266 -12.42 15.31 25.28
N ASN A 267 -12.88 14.29 26.01
CA ASN A 267 -14.13 14.26 26.75
C ASN A 267 -15.34 14.72 25.94
N ASN A 268 -15.52 14.18 24.72
CA ASN A 268 -16.65 14.54 23.87
C ASN A 268 -17.32 13.33 23.18
N HIS A 269 -18.63 13.15 23.40
CA HIS A 269 -19.45 12.14 22.70
C HIS A 269 -19.74 12.49 21.23
N ASN A 270 -19.47 13.73 20.83
CA ASN A 270 -19.68 14.26 19.49
C ASN A 270 -18.44 15.09 19.06
N PRO A 271 -17.25 14.46 18.99
CA PRO A 271 -16.01 15.17 18.68
C PRO A 271 -16.04 15.74 17.27
N GLU A 272 -15.42 16.91 17.09
CA GLU A 272 -15.21 17.56 15.79
C GLU A 272 -13.71 17.79 15.60
N TRP A 273 -13.15 17.23 14.53
CA TRP A 273 -11.74 17.38 14.18
C TRP A 273 -11.56 18.42 13.08
N ASN A 274 -12.36 18.32 12.01
CA ASN A 274 -12.23 19.15 10.81
C ASN A 274 -10.80 19.18 10.23
N GLU A 275 -10.08 18.08 10.39
CA GLU A 275 -8.71 17.93 9.92
C GLU A 275 -8.69 17.30 8.52
N THR A 276 -7.68 17.65 7.73
CA THR A 276 -7.58 17.24 6.33
C THR A 276 -6.24 16.60 6.03
N HIS A 277 -6.26 15.53 5.24
CA HIS A 277 -5.09 14.82 4.76
C HIS A 277 -5.27 14.41 3.29
N ASP A 278 -4.15 14.29 2.57
CA ASP A 278 -4.14 13.91 1.16
C ASP A 278 -3.59 12.49 0.98
N PHE A 279 -4.32 11.63 0.27
CA PHE A 279 -3.90 10.26 -0.07
C PHE A 279 -3.67 10.10 -1.57
N LEU A 280 -2.63 9.36 -1.98
CA LEU A 280 -2.44 8.99 -3.37
C LEU A 280 -3.37 7.82 -3.75
N ILE A 281 -4.14 7.97 -4.82
CA ILE A 281 -5.12 6.96 -5.25
C ILE A 281 -4.62 6.25 -6.51
N THR A 282 -4.55 4.92 -6.44
CA THR A 282 -4.20 4.05 -7.57
C THR A 282 -5.42 3.36 -8.17
N ASP A 283 -6.48 3.20 -7.39
CA ASP A 283 -7.73 2.59 -7.83
C ASP A 283 -8.92 3.18 -7.07
N PHE A 284 -10.03 3.43 -7.75
CA PHE A 284 -11.22 4.03 -7.13
C PHE A 284 -12.01 3.04 -6.25
N GLU A 285 -11.76 1.75 -6.38
CA GLU A 285 -12.31 0.70 -5.50
C GLU A 285 -11.47 0.55 -4.20
N GLN A 286 -10.39 1.33 -4.04
CA GLN A 286 -9.71 1.44 -2.74
C GLN A 286 -10.68 1.92 -1.67
N GLN A 287 -10.57 1.33 -0.48
CA GLN A 287 -11.36 1.65 0.68
C GLN A 287 -10.66 2.71 1.52
N ILE A 288 -11.46 3.67 1.98
CA ILE A 288 -11.10 4.59 3.05
C ILE A 288 -11.54 3.92 4.34
N PHE A 289 -10.61 3.28 5.04
CA PHE A 289 -10.87 2.68 6.34
C PHE A 289 -10.69 3.74 7.43
N THR A 290 -11.67 3.84 8.32
CA THR A 290 -11.66 4.75 9.46
C THR A 290 -11.87 3.96 10.74
N ALA A 291 -11.11 4.26 11.79
CA ALA A 291 -11.26 3.68 13.12
C ALA A 291 -11.22 4.80 14.16
N VAL A 292 -12.30 4.93 14.94
CA VAL A 292 -12.37 5.87 16.06
C VAL A 292 -11.88 5.16 17.31
N ARG A 293 -10.98 5.81 18.06
CA ARG A 293 -10.33 5.24 19.25
C ARG A 293 -10.28 6.22 20.40
N ASP A 294 -10.16 5.66 21.61
CA ASP A 294 -10.01 6.36 22.87
C ASP A 294 -8.52 6.42 23.30
N ASP A 295 -7.97 7.60 23.59
CA ASP A 295 -6.55 7.83 23.92
C ASP A 295 -6.22 7.56 25.41
N ASP A 296 -7.23 7.24 26.24
CA ASP A 296 -7.14 7.19 27.71
C ASP A 296 -6.60 5.87 28.33
N THR A 297 -6.24 4.88 27.50
CA THR A 297 -5.92 3.53 27.98
C THR A 297 -4.48 3.10 27.66
N ALA A 298 -3.87 2.31 28.56
CA ALA A 298 -2.55 1.71 28.35
C ALA A 298 -2.47 0.82 27.07
N SER A 299 -3.62 0.55 26.45
CA SER A 299 -3.83 0.11 25.08
C SER A 299 -5.09 0.79 24.54
N ASP A 300 -4.98 1.70 23.58
CA ASP A 300 -6.10 2.45 23.00
C ASP A 300 -7.30 1.53 22.66
N ASP A 301 -8.45 1.77 23.30
CA ASP A 301 -9.66 0.97 23.08
C ASP A 301 -10.36 1.36 21.77
N ASP A 302 -10.71 0.37 20.95
CA ASP A 302 -11.41 0.55 19.68
C ASP A 302 -12.90 0.86 19.93
N ILE A 303 -13.33 2.07 19.58
CA ILE A 303 -14.73 2.50 19.70
C ILE A 303 -15.55 1.94 18.54
N GLY A 304 -14.99 1.96 17.33
CA GLY A 304 -15.61 1.38 16.16
C GLY A 304 -14.98 1.83 14.85
N HIS A 305 -15.22 1.03 13.81
CA HIS A 305 -14.72 1.23 12.46
C HIS A 305 -15.85 1.52 11.48
N GLY A 306 -15.52 2.30 10.44
CA GLY A 306 -16.36 2.54 9.27
C GLY A 306 -15.49 2.58 8.02
N SER A 307 -16.07 2.25 6.86
CA SER A 307 -15.36 2.35 5.59
C SER A 307 -16.27 2.73 4.43
N THR A 308 -15.67 3.29 3.38
CA THR A 308 -16.33 3.58 2.11
C THR A 308 -15.31 3.46 0.98
N ALA A 309 -15.73 3.00 -0.21
CA ALA A 309 -14.86 3.09 -1.38
C ALA A 309 -14.64 4.57 -1.75
N VAL A 310 -13.48 4.88 -2.34
CA VAL A 310 -13.21 6.20 -2.93
C VAL A 310 -14.29 6.54 -3.96
N LYS A 311 -14.61 5.59 -4.83
CA LYS A 311 -15.71 5.70 -5.80
C LYS A 311 -17.04 6.08 -5.15
N ASP A 312 -17.42 5.39 -4.08
CA ASP A 312 -18.73 5.58 -3.46
C ASP A 312 -18.89 6.96 -2.83
N ILE A 313 -17.86 7.47 -2.14
CA ILE A 313 -17.92 8.81 -1.55
C ILE A 313 -17.93 9.90 -2.62
N LEU A 314 -17.17 9.73 -3.71
CA LEU A 314 -17.15 10.68 -4.82
C LEU A 314 -18.49 10.71 -5.56
N LEU A 315 -19.11 9.54 -5.82
CA LEU A 315 -20.45 9.45 -6.41
C LEU A 315 -21.55 10.04 -5.50
N LYS A 316 -21.33 10.09 -4.19
CA LYS A 316 -22.21 10.75 -3.21
C LYS A 316 -21.99 12.27 -3.10
N GLY A 317 -21.21 12.86 -4.01
CA GLY A 317 -20.91 14.29 -4.00
C GLY A 317 -19.82 14.68 -2.99
N GLY A 318 -18.96 13.74 -2.61
CA GLY A 318 -17.80 14.01 -1.74
C GLY A 318 -18.13 14.12 -0.25
N SER A 319 -19.28 13.63 0.20
CA SER A 319 -19.64 13.60 1.62
C SER A 319 -20.33 12.30 1.99
N HIS A 320 -19.91 11.67 3.09
CA HIS A 320 -20.50 10.43 3.54
C HIS A 320 -20.52 10.35 5.08
N GLU A 321 -21.67 9.98 5.62
CA GLU A 321 -21.80 9.60 7.03
C GLU A 321 -21.67 8.08 7.19
N LEU A 322 -20.55 7.65 7.77
CA LEU A 322 -20.22 6.26 8.00
C LEU A 322 -20.86 5.78 9.30
N ALA A 323 -21.59 4.66 9.24
CA ALA A 323 -22.00 3.97 10.45
C ALA A 323 -20.82 3.19 11.04
N LEU A 324 -20.60 3.33 12.35
CA LEU A 324 -19.51 2.64 13.03
C LEU A 324 -19.99 1.28 13.58
N SER A 325 -19.12 0.28 13.44
CA SER A 325 -19.30 -1.04 14.04
C SER A 325 -18.07 -1.46 14.83
N HIS A 326 -18.28 -2.29 15.84
CA HIS A 326 -17.22 -2.92 16.63
C HIS A 326 -17.52 -4.42 16.75
N GLU A 327 -16.55 -5.27 16.44
CA GLU A 327 -16.72 -6.73 16.35
C GLU A 327 -17.95 -7.18 15.52
N GLY A 328 -18.25 -6.45 14.43
CA GLY A 328 -19.38 -6.73 13.55
C GLY A 328 -20.75 -6.30 14.09
N LYS A 329 -20.80 -5.62 15.24
CA LYS A 329 -22.04 -5.08 15.82
C LYS A 329 -22.09 -3.55 15.64
N PRO A 330 -23.24 -2.99 15.23
CA PRO A 330 -23.40 -1.54 15.17
C PRO A 330 -23.23 -0.91 16.56
N THR A 331 -22.49 0.20 16.66
CA THR A 331 -22.31 0.93 17.91
C THR A 331 -23.36 2.02 18.11
N GLY A 332 -24.06 2.40 17.04
CA GLY A 332 -24.96 3.56 17.00
C GLY A 332 -24.23 4.88 16.70
N ALA A 333 -22.90 4.89 16.75
CA ALA A 333 -22.08 6.04 16.39
C ALA A 333 -21.99 6.23 14.88
N ARG A 334 -21.81 7.49 14.48
CA ARG A 334 -21.65 7.90 13.08
C ARG A 334 -20.40 8.77 12.94
N LEU A 335 -19.66 8.62 11.85
CA LEU A 335 -18.52 9.48 11.48
C LEU A 335 -18.81 10.16 10.15
N THR A 336 -18.73 11.48 10.10
CA THR A 336 -18.85 12.26 8.85
C THR A 336 -17.47 12.52 8.26
N VAL A 337 -17.30 12.13 6.99
CA VAL A 337 -16.10 12.40 6.19
C VAL A 337 -16.46 13.14 4.91
N HIS A 338 -15.55 14.00 4.45
CA HIS A 338 -15.65 14.70 3.18
C HIS A 338 -14.45 14.39 2.30
N ALA A 339 -14.64 14.28 0.99
CA ALA A 339 -13.60 13.95 0.05
C ALA A 339 -13.70 14.79 -1.22
N GLN A 340 -12.55 15.27 -1.69
CA GLN A 340 -12.37 15.87 -3.00
C GLN A 340 -11.29 15.10 -3.75
N PHE A 341 -11.49 14.91 -5.06
CA PHE A 341 -10.52 14.21 -5.89
C PHE A 341 -9.84 15.18 -6.85
N TYR A 342 -8.52 15.12 -6.93
CA TYR A 342 -7.70 15.94 -7.81
C TYR A 342 -6.99 15.06 -8.84
N ASN A 343 -7.22 15.35 -10.11
CA ASN A 343 -6.49 14.75 -11.22
C ASN A 343 -5.04 15.26 -11.25
N LEU A 344 -4.10 14.36 -11.57
CA LEU A 344 -2.72 14.73 -11.84
C LEU A 344 -2.58 15.23 -13.28
N VAL A 345 -2.18 16.48 -13.46
CA VAL A 345 -2.13 17.14 -14.77
C VAL A 345 -0.72 17.59 -15.14
N SER A 346 -0.42 17.60 -16.43
CA SER A 346 0.85 18.10 -16.97
C SER A 346 0.70 19.57 -17.38
N ASP A 347 0.39 20.44 -16.42
CA ASP A 347 0.25 21.89 -16.62
C ASP A 347 1.13 22.66 -15.62
N ALA A 348 2.14 23.35 -16.14
CA ALA A 348 3.07 24.16 -15.34
C ALA A 348 2.38 25.36 -14.68
N ASN A 349 1.29 25.88 -15.26
CA ASN A 349 0.57 27.03 -14.69
C ASN A 349 -0.08 26.67 -13.36
N VAL A 350 -0.64 25.46 -13.26
CA VAL A 350 -1.24 24.92 -12.03
C VAL A 350 -0.22 24.88 -10.89
N LEU A 351 1.02 24.42 -11.16
CA LEU A 351 2.09 24.42 -10.16
C LEU A 351 2.48 25.84 -9.75
N SER A 352 2.62 26.76 -10.71
CA SER A 352 3.01 28.16 -10.43
C SER A 352 1.96 28.91 -9.60
N THR A 353 0.68 28.60 -9.81
CA THR A 353 -0.42 29.18 -9.02
C THR A 353 -0.41 28.64 -7.60
N ALA A 354 -0.20 27.34 -7.42
CA ALA A 354 -0.07 26.75 -6.09
C ALA A 354 1.13 27.34 -5.30
N ALA A 355 2.27 27.55 -5.97
CA ALA A 355 3.45 28.17 -5.38
C ALA A 355 3.20 29.62 -4.90
N SER A 356 2.39 30.38 -5.63
CA SER A 356 2.15 31.80 -5.34
C SER A 356 1.01 32.07 -4.36
N GLN A 357 0.01 31.18 -4.28
CA GLN A 357 -1.16 31.37 -3.43
C GLN A 357 -1.01 30.78 -2.01
N GLY A 358 0.04 30.00 -1.75
CA GLY A 358 0.25 29.36 -0.43
C GLY A 358 -0.94 28.48 -0.01
N GLN A 359 -1.64 27.86 -0.96
CA GLN A 359 -2.83 27.07 -0.66
C GLN A 359 -2.45 25.82 0.15
N GLY A 360 -3.06 25.68 1.33
CA GLY A 360 -2.98 24.46 2.13
C GLY A 360 -1.59 24.21 2.71
N HIS A 361 -1.27 24.86 3.84
CA HIS A 361 -0.02 24.60 4.56
C HIS A 361 0.09 23.10 4.89
N GLY A 362 1.11 22.43 4.35
CA GLY A 362 1.33 20.99 4.54
C GLY A 362 0.51 20.06 3.63
N LEU A 363 -0.40 20.59 2.79
CA LEU A 363 -1.15 19.79 1.82
C LEU A 363 -0.38 19.65 0.50
N ILE A 364 -0.77 18.63 -0.28
CA ILE A 364 -0.14 18.35 -1.57
C ILE A 364 -0.67 19.38 -2.60
N CYS A 365 0.25 19.92 -3.40
CA CYS A 365 0.00 20.84 -4.52
C CYS A 365 0.48 20.26 -5.87
N GLY A 366 1.30 19.22 -5.83
CA GLY A 366 1.79 18.49 -6.99
C GLY A 366 2.46 17.19 -6.58
N LEU A 367 2.83 16.39 -7.58
CA LEU A 367 3.56 15.14 -7.37
C LEU A 367 4.75 15.09 -8.32
N ALA A 368 5.95 15.00 -7.78
CA ALA A 368 7.13 14.58 -8.53
C ALA A 368 7.28 13.06 -8.40
N THR A 369 7.61 12.39 -9.51
CA THR A 369 7.91 10.96 -9.53
C THR A 369 9.24 10.73 -10.24
N VAL A 370 10.10 9.93 -9.62
CA VAL A 370 11.38 9.50 -10.18
C VAL A 370 11.36 7.98 -10.36
N LEU A 371 11.44 7.53 -11.59
CA LEU A 371 11.56 6.12 -11.96
C LEU A 371 13.03 5.80 -12.19
N ILE A 372 13.57 4.81 -11.47
CA ILE A 372 14.90 4.25 -11.69
C ILE A 372 14.73 2.89 -12.36
N ALA A 373 15.07 2.81 -13.65
CA ALA A 373 15.00 1.56 -14.40
C ALA A 373 16.25 0.70 -14.16
N SER A 374 17.44 1.23 -14.44
CA SER A 374 18.69 0.47 -14.37
C SER A 374 19.91 1.37 -14.18
N ALA A 375 21.03 0.78 -13.77
CA ALA A 375 22.36 1.33 -14.01
C ALA A 375 23.04 0.52 -15.13
N LEU A 376 23.93 1.15 -15.90
CA LEU A 376 24.65 0.54 -17.01
C LEU A 376 26.14 0.85 -16.90
N GLY A 377 26.97 -0.10 -17.33
CA GLY A 377 28.41 0.11 -17.46
C GLY A 377 29.19 0.10 -16.15
N LEU A 378 28.66 -0.52 -15.09
CA LEU A 378 29.40 -0.66 -13.83
C LEU A 378 30.69 -1.47 -14.04
N GLN A 379 31.73 -1.15 -13.26
CA GLN A 379 33.04 -1.77 -13.34
C GLN A 379 33.46 -2.32 -11.97
N GLY A 380 34.39 -3.28 -11.96
CA GLY A 380 34.96 -3.86 -10.74
C GLY A 380 34.78 -5.37 -10.66
N ASP A 381 35.03 -5.92 -9.48
CA ASP A 381 34.79 -7.35 -9.21
C ASP A 381 33.28 -7.60 -9.04
N ARG A 382 32.74 -8.49 -9.88
CA ARG A 382 31.31 -8.85 -9.90
C ARG A 382 30.80 -9.34 -8.53
N ASP A 383 31.64 -10.08 -7.80
CA ASP A 383 31.24 -10.75 -6.55
C ASP A 383 31.26 -9.76 -5.38
N GLU A 384 31.90 -8.61 -5.57
CA GLU A 384 31.96 -7.52 -4.59
C GLU A 384 30.95 -6.39 -4.85
N LEU A 385 30.38 -6.30 -6.05
CA LEU A 385 29.45 -5.23 -6.41
C LEU A 385 28.17 -5.30 -5.56
N GLN A 386 27.84 -4.16 -4.95
CA GLN A 386 26.60 -3.92 -4.21
C GLN A 386 25.93 -2.61 -4.66
N PRO A 387 25.56 -2.48 -5.94
CA PRO A 387 25.04 -1.24 -6.49
C PRO A 387 23.61 -0.96 -6.04
N SER A 388 23.32 0.33 -5.88
CA SER A 388 21.99 0.91 -5.69
C SER A 388 21.98 2.34 -6.21
N VAL A 389 20.80 2.92 -6.41
CA VAL A 389 20.64 4.31 -6.82
C VAL A 389 19.91 5.07 -5.72
N LYS A 390 20.49 6.18 -5.28
CA LYS A 390 19.90 7.11 -4.33
C LYS A 390 19.34 8.31 -5.09
N VAL A 391 18.11 8.69 -4.77
CA VAL A 391 17.43 9.88 -5.27
C VAL A 391 17.26 10.87 -4.13
N ALA A 392 17.59 12.14 -4.36
CA ALA A 392 17.34 13.21 -3.40
C ALA A 392 16.61 14.39 -4.05
N PHE A 393 15.73 15.02 -3.27
CA PHE A 393 15.04 16.25 -3.62
C PHE A 393 14.85 17.08 -2.35
N GLY A 394 15.68 18.10 -2.18
CA GLY A 394 15.75 18.86 -0.92
C GLY A 394 16.22 17.99 0.25
N ASP A 395 15.42 17.93 1.30
CA ASP A 395 15.64 17.09 2.49
C ASP A 395 15.18 15.63 2.32
N LYS A 396 14.34 15.36 1.32
CA LYS A 396 13.84 14.01 1.04
C LYS A 396 14.88 13.19 0.31
N SER A 397 15.07 11.95 0.76
CA SER A 397 15.96 11.00 0.09
C SER A 397 15.44 9.58 0.12
N PHE A 398 15.62 8.88 -0.99
CA PHE A 398 15.17 7.52 -1.22
C PHE A 398 16.30 6.71 -1.85
N GLN A 399 16.28 5.39 -1.69
CA GLN A 399 17.31 4.52 -2.27
C GLN A 399 16.67 3.23 -2.78
N THR A 400 17.15 2.76 -3.93
CA THR A 400 16.68 1.48 -4.47
C THR A 400 17.18 0.32 -3.62
N ALA A 401 16.53 -0.83 -3.74
CA ALA A 401 17.10 -2.06 -3.19
C ALA A 401 18.54 -2.27 -3.70
N VAL A 402 19.44 -2.66 -2.79
CA VAL A 402 20.82 -3.02 -3.13
C VAL A 402 20.81 -4.32 -3.91
N LYS A 403 21.49 -4.36 -5.05
CA LYS A 403 21.65 -5.56 -5.86
C LYS A 403 22.95 -6.25 -5.48
N THR A 404 22.93 -7.57 -5.53
CA THR A 404 24.11 -8.42 -5.36
C THR A 404 24.16 -9.41 -6.51
N TYR A 405 25.37 -9.87 -6.85
CA TYR A 405 25.51 -10.87 -7.90
C TYR A 405 24.85 -12.20 -7.48
N THR A 406 24.05 -12.73 -8.39
CA THR A 406 23.56 -14.11 -8.36
C THR A 406 23.71 -14.73 -9.75
N PRO A 407 23.95 -16.05 -9.88
CA PRO A 407 24.08 -16.69 -11.17
C PRO A 407 22.91 -16.38 -12.11
N GLY A 408 23.19 -15.88 -13.31
CA GLY A 408 22.19 -15.46 -14.29
C GLY A 408 21.79 -13.98 -14.25
N THR A 409 22.31 -13.20 -13.29
CA THR A 409 22.11 -11.74 -13.26
C THR A 409 23.29 -10.99 -13.88
N ASP A 410 22.98 -9.92 -14.63
CA ASP A 410 23.98 -8.96 -15.09
C ASP A 410 24.17 -7.88 -14.02
N ILE A 411 25.11 -8.11 -13.12
CA ILE A 411 25.43 -7.17 -12.04
C ILE A 411 26.12 -5.90 -12.54
N PHE A 412 26.62 -5.88 -13.79
CA PHE A 412 27.23 -4.69 -14.39
C PHE A 412 26.18 -3.76 -15.01
N ASN A 413 25.00 -4.29 -15.32
CA ASN A 413 23.85 -3.56 -15.85
C ASN A 413 22.57 -3.87 -15.06
N PRO A 414 22.56 -3.65 -13.73
CA PRO A 414 21.45 -4.11 -12.88
C PRO A 414 20.17 -3.33 -13.14
N SER A 415 19.03 -4.03 -13.20
CA SER A 415 17.70 -3.41 -13.19
C SER A 415 17.19 -3.23 -11.75
N PHE A 416 16.71 -2.03 -11.44
CA PHE A 416 16.11 -1.68 -10.16
C PHE A 416 14.58 -1.65 -10.23
N ASP A 417 14.02 -1.11 -11.31
CA ASP A 417 12.58 -1.02 -11.58
C ASP A 417 11.77 -0.46 -10.40
N GLN A 418 12.26 0.66 -9.85
CA GLN A 418 11.68 1.25 -8.65
C GLN A 418 11.26 2.70 -8.89
N ALA A 419 10.18 3.11 -8.24
CA ALA A 419 9.61 4.45 -8.34
C ALA A 419 9.61 5.14 -6.98
N PHE A 420 10.09 6.38 -6.95
CA PHE A 420 10.02 7.25 -5.78
C PHE A 420 9.05 8.38 -6.05
N ARG A 421 8.18 8.64 -5.07
CA ARG A 421 7.13 9.65 -5.16
C ARG A 421 7.40 10.71 -4.13
N ILE A 422 7.36 11.96 -4.56
CA ILE A 422 7.68 13.13 -3.77
C ILE A 422 6.45 14.05 -3.85
N PRO A 423 5.56 13.99 -2.84
CA PRO A 423 4.51 14.99 -2.68
C PRO A 423 5.13 16.38 -2.57
N LEU A 424 4.67 17.31 -3.41
CA LEU A 424 5.16 18.68 -3.47
C LEU A 424 4.17 19.59 -2.73
N THR A 425 4.65 20.33 -1.75
CA THR A 425 3.89 21.38 -1.06
C THR A 425 4.10 22.74 -1.73
N ALA A 426 3.28 23.74 -1.38
CA ALA A 426 3.45 25.11 -1.87
C ALA A 426 4.87 25.67 -1.59
N ASP A 427 5.42 25.40 -0.40
CA ASP A 427 6.77 25.87 -0.03
C ASP A 427 7.87 25.24 -0.89
N MET A 428 7.74 23.94 -1.19
CA MET A 428 8.65 23.23 -2.09
C MET A 428 8.56 23.78 -3.52
N LEU A 429 7.38 24.20 -3.96
CA LEU A 429 7.19 24.78 -5.30
C LEU A 429 7.65 26.24 -5.39
N ALA A 430 7.59 26.99 -4.29
CA ALA A 430 8.08 28.36 -4.23
C ALA A 430 9.61 28.43 -4.37
N ASN A 431 10.33 27.46 -3.79
CA ASN A 431 11.78 27.31 -3.89
C ASN A 431 12.16 25.85 -4.20
N PRO A 432 12.01 25.40 -5.45
CA PRO A 432 12.23 24.00 -5.81
C PRO A 432 13.71 23.64 -5.72
N SER A 433 13.98 22.49 -5.11
CA SER A 433 15.30 21.85 -5.14
C SER A 433 15.55 21.15 -6.48
N ASN A 434 16.80 20.85 -6.80
CA ASN A 434 17.14 19.98 -7.92
C ASN A 434 16.94 18.51 -7.53
N PHE A 435 16.71 17.66 -8.53
CA PHE A 435 16.77 16.22 -8.36
C PHE A 435 18.23 15.77 -8.43
N LYS A 436 18.73 15.07 -7.41
CA LYS A 436 20.04 14.42 -7.45
C LYS A 436 19.87 12.91 -7.60
N ILE A 437 20.49 12.32 -8.62
CA ILE A 437 20.56 10.88 -8.83
C ILE A 437 22.00 10.44 -8.56
N SER A 438 22.21 9.66 -7.51
CA SER A 438 23.51 9.17 -7.08
C SER A 438 23.59 7.66 -7.27
N LEU A 439 24.63 7.19 -7.96
CA LEU A 439 25.01 5.79 -7.96
C LEU A 439 25.81 5.48 -6.70
N VAL A 440 25.38 4.46 -5.97
CA VAL A 440 25.96 4.05 -4.68
C VAL A 440 26.43 2.61 -4.79
N ASN A 441 27.65 2.32 -4.32
CA ASN A 441 28.19 0.97 -4.20
C ASN A 441 28.76 0.76 -2.80
N LYS A 442 28.40 -0.33 -2.11
CA LYS A 442 28.83 -0.62 -0.72
C LYS A 442 28.64 0.60 0.22
N ALA A 443 27.48 1.26 0.14
CA ALA A 443 27.11 2.47 0.88
C ALA A 443 27.96 3.74 0.59
N GLN A 444 28.84 3.72 -0.41
CA GLN A 444 29.60 4.89 -0.87
C GLN A 444 29.02 5.42 -2.18
N GLU A 445 28.81 6.74 -2.27
CA GLU A 445 28.49 7.40 -3.55
C GLU A 445 29.70 7.32 -4.47
N VAL A 446 29.53 6.69 -5.65
CA VAL A 446 30.58 6.51 -6.65
C VAL A 446 30.43 7.47 -7.84
N GLY A 447 29.27 8.09 -7.97
CA GLY A 447 28.94 9.00 -9.06
C GLY A 447 27.56 9.63 -8.86
N SER A 448 27.31 10.79 -9.47
CA SER A 448 26.00 11.44 -9.41
C SER A 448 25.77 12.43 -10.53
N VAL A 449 24.50 12.73 -10.80
CA VAL A 449 24.04 13.80 -11.68
C VAL A 449 22.98 14.64 -10.96
N GLU A 450 22.87 15.91 -11.33
CA GLU A 450 21.76 16.77 -10.94
C GLU A 450 20.89 17.12 -12.15
N VAL A 451 19.57 17.14 -11.94
CA VAL A 451 18.57 17.54 -12.93
C VAL A 451 17.76 18.70 -12.32
N ASP A 452 17.78 19.86 -12.98
CA ASP A 452 17.06 21.04 -12.51
C ASP A 452 15.54 20.80 -12.58
N PHE A 453 14.83 21.14 -11.51
CA PHE A 453 13.37 21.01 -11.45
C PHE A 453 12.68 21.81 -12.57
N ARG A 454 13.20 22.99 -12.90
CA ARG A 454 12.65 23.87 -13.95
C ARG A 454 12.83 23.26 -15.33
N ASP A 455 13.92 22.55 -15.56
CA ASP A 455 14.13 21.83 -16.83
C ASP A 455 13.09 20.71 -16.97
N VAL A 456 12.78 19.99 -15.89
CA VAL A 456 11.72 18.98 -15.89
C VAL A 456 10.35 19.58 -16.16
N VAL A 457 10.01 20.69 -15.49
CA VAL A 457 8.72 21.38 -15.70
C VAL A 457 8.63 22.01 -17.10
N GLY A 458 9.74 22.49 -17.66
CA GLY A 458 9.79 23.05 -19.01
C GLY A 458 9.79 22.01 -20.13
N ALA A 459 10.06 20.74 -19.83
CA ALA A 459 10.11 19.67 -20.81
C ALA A 459 8.71 19.25 -21.31
N ALA A 460 8.66 18.61 -22.48
CA ALA A 460 7.43 18.10 -23.06
C ALA A 460 6.75 17.10 -22.11
N GLY A 461 5.48 17.34 -21.78
CA GLY A 461 4.75 16.53 -20.82
C GLY A 461 5.31 16.57 -19.40
N MET A 462 6.08 17.61 -19.06
CA MET A 462 6.74 17.82 -17.77
C MET A 462 7.54 16.59 -17.32
N CYS A 463 8.29 16.01 -18.25
CA CYS A 463 8.99 14.75 -18.09
C CYS A 463 10.35 14.80 -18.79
N VAL A 464 11.39 14.37 -18.09
CA VAL A 464 12.72 14.11 -18.64
C VAL A 464 13.03 12.64 -18.42
N ALA A 465 13.36 11.91 -19.47
CA ALA A 465 13.73 10.50 -19.40
C ALA A 465 14.99 10.27 -20.23
N ASP A 466 16.04 9.76 -19.59
CA ASP A 466 17.35 9.60 -20.23
C ASP A 466 18.20 8.52 -19.55
N SER A 467 19.36 8.22 -20.14
CA SER A 467 20.47 7.49 -19.52
C SER A 467 21.48 8.50 -19.01
N PHE A 468 21.30 8.96 -17.78
CA PHE A 468 22.10 10.02 -17.20
C PHE A 468 23.53 9.54 -16.90
N ASP A 469 24.53 10.26 -17.39
CA ASP A 469 25.93 10.03 -17.03
C ASP A 469 26.16 10.44 -15.57
N VAL A 470 26.57 9.47 -14.75
CA VAL A 470 26.87 9.68 -13.32
C VAL A 470 28.38 9.70 -13.06
N GLY A 471 29.21 9.61 -14.11
CA GLY A 471 30.66 9.51 -14.04
C GLY A 471 31.19 8.07 -13.99
N GLY A 472 32.50 7.93 -14.12
CA GLY A 472 33.18 6.64 -14.05
C GLY A 472 32.86 5.66 -15.19
N GLY A 473 32.28 6.16 -16.30
CA GLY A 473 31.81 5.34 -17.43
C GLY A 473 30.47 4.66 -17.18
N ALA A 474 29.81 4.95 -16.06
CA ALA A 474 28.50 4.42 -15.72
C ALA A 474 27.38 5.42 -16.04
N THR A 475 26.22 4.90 -16.40
CA THR A 475 25.00 5.71 -16.56
C THR A 475 23.85 5.14 -15.75
N VAL A 476 22.89 5.98 -15.37
CA VAL A 476 21.65 5.57 -14.72
C VAL A 476 20.48 5.90 -15.65
N ARG A 477 19.74 4.87 -16.07
CA ARG A 477 18.52 5.04 -16.85
C ARG A 477 17.37 5.40 -15.93
N ALA A 478 16.91 6.65 -16.01
CA ALA A 478 15.86 7.18 -15.15
C ALA A 478 14.86 8.05 -15.91
N SER A 479 13.67 8.23 -15.32
CA SER A 479 12.67 9.18 -15.77
C SER A 479 12.17 10.00 -14.60
N ILE A 480 12.18 11.32 -14.73
CA ILE A 480 11.68 12.28 -13.75
C ILE A 480 10.50 12.99 -14.39
N PHE A 481 9.35 12.99 -13.73
CA PHE A 481 8.21 13.79 -14.19
C PHE A 481 7.48 14.45 -13.02
N VAL A 482 6.91 15.61 -13.30
CA VAL A 482 6.18 16.42 -12.33
C VAL A 482 4.74 16.59 -12.83
N ARG A 483 3.79 16.52 -11.91
CA ARG A 483 2.36 16.74 -12.17
C ARG A 483 1.80 17.76 -11.19
N GLY A 484 1.04 18.72 -11.71
CA GLY A 484 0.18 19.58 -10.90
C GLY A 484 -1.12 18.88 -10.54
N MET A 485 -1.96 19.54 -9.76
CA MET A 485 -3.23 19.00 -9.27
C MET A 485 -4.39 19.87 -9.73
N GLN A 486 -5.38 19.24 -10.36
CA GLN A 486 -6.60 19.94 -10.77
C GLN A 486 -7.82 19.21 -10.20
N LEU A 487 -8.74 19.95 -9.57
CA LEU A 487 -9.97 19.36 -9.04
C LEU A 487 -10.70 18.64 -10.17
N ALA A 488 -11.12 17.39 -9.91
CA ALA A 488 -11.93 16.64 -10.86
C ALA A 488 -13.37 17.14 -10.82
N GLU A 489 -13.91 17.47 -12.00
CA GLU A 489 -15.30 17.92 -12.20
C GLU A 489 -16.25 16.75 -12.45
#